data_AF-A0A967FMW7-F1
#
_entry.id   AF-A0A967FMW7-F1
#
_cell.length_a   1.000
_cell.length_b   1.000
_cell.length_c   1.000
_cell.angle_alpha   90.00
_cell.angle_beta   90.00
_cell.angle_gamma   90.00
#
_symmetry.space_group_name_H-M   'P 1'
#
loop_
_entity.id
_entity.type
_entity.pdbx_description
1 polymer ?
#
loop_
_entity_poly.entity_id
_entity_poly.type
_entity_poly.pdbx_seq_one_letter_code
_entity_poly.pdbx_strand_id
1 'polypeptide(L)'
;MNQPSGDEYVYKYSGGLGTYCAKHKPFAVYCKEVNKTFFCYGGTTKDSNRKLLHMVSYYDHQTDMVPRPTILLDKKTSDAHDNPVISVDEKGHIWIFSTSHGTSRPSYIHKSIKPYDTNEFELVRATKIENGKEVAMTNLSYMQAWYVKGKGFACFFTRYNYPADRTICFMKSQDGVKWSEWLRLAAIDKGHYQISAASKNKAGTAFNYHPNPKGLNWRTNLYYIETTDLGKTWRSVDGWKLKLPVVAVKNPALVHDYMEEGLKVYLKDIRFDKQGMPIILFLTSKGYESGPKNDPRTWTTARWTGQKWQIKPAFVSDNNYDMGSLYIEEDGTWRIIAPSDTGPQPYNPGGEMAMWISKDMGSTWEKKRELTKDSPRNHTYAREPVNAHPEFYAIWADGHGRKPSESILYFCDKEGTVRILPREMDDDFVKPEVLQQ
;
A
#
# COMPACT_ATOMS: atom_id res chain seq x y z
N MET A 1 -17.46 -4.60 1.15
CA MET A 1 -18.18 -3.31 1.27
C MET A 1 -17.98 -2.78 2.68
N ASN A 2 -17.66 -1.51 2.86
CA ASN A 2 -17.41 -0.90 4.17
C ASN A 2 -17.91 0.56 4.17
N GLN A 3 -18.59 0.97 5.26
CA GLN A 3 -19.21 2.29 5.50
C GLN A 3 -20.24 2.74 4.43
N PRO A 4 -21.54 2.49 4.63
CA PRO A 4 -22.62 3.06 3.81
C PRO A 4 -22.58 4.59 3.80
N SER A 5 -22.83 5.21 2.65
CA SER A 5 -22.85 6.68 2.48
C SER A 5 -24.24 7.30 2.57
N GLY A 6 -25.31 6.53 2.30
CA GLY A 6 -26.69 7.05 2.28
C GLY A 6 -27.02 7.88 1.04
N ASP A 7 -26.22 7.78 -0.02
CA ASP A 7 -26.40 8.46 -1.30
C ASP A 7 -26.32 7.46 -2.48
N GLU A 8 -26.39 7.95 -3.72
CA GLU A 8 -26.34 7.13 -4.94
C GLU A 8 -25.05 6.30 -5.11
N TYR A 9 -23.97 6.67 -4.41
CA TYR A 9 -22.69 5.95 -4.45
C TYR A 9 -22.67 4.76 -3.48
N VAL A 10 -23.66 4.65 -2.60
CA VAL A 10 -23.96 3.55 -1.66
C VAL A 10 -22.91 3.32 -0.57
N TYR A 11 -21.62 3.28 -0.92
CA TYR A 11 -20.51 2.98 -0.02
C TYR A 11 -19.35 3.94 -0.22
N LYS A 12 -18.70 4.28 0.89
CA LYS A 12 -17.43 5.02 0.90
C LYS A 12 -16.23 4.13 0.52
N TYR A 13 -16.23 2.86 0.92
CA TYR A 13 -15.19 1.88 0.58
C TYR A 13 -15.84 0.60 0.00
N SER A 14 -15.54 0.30 -1.25
CA SER A 14 -16.13 -0.83 -1.98
C SER A 14 -15.32 -1.09 -3.25
N GLY A 15 -15.62 -2.21 -3.92
CA GLY A 15 -14.93 -2.64 -5.15
C GLY A 15 -13.48 -3.12 -4.94
N GLY A 16 -13.09 -4.22 -5.58
CA GLY A 16 -11.71 -4.70 -5.68
C GLY A 16 -10.86 -4.69 -4.41
N LEU A 17 -11.37 -5.24 -3.30
CA LEU A 17 -10.69 -5.12 -2.00
C LEU A 17 -9.60 -6.18 -1.77
N GLY A 18 -9.25 -7.02 -2.75
CA GLY A 18 -8.24 -8.08 -2.56
C GLY A 18 -6.84 -7.57 -2.22
N THR A 19 -6.44 -6.44 -2.81
CA THR A 19 -5.15 -5.76 -2.53
C THR A 19 -5.33 -4.49 -1.70
N TYR A 20 -6.46 -4.33 -1.01
CA TYR A 20 -6.75 -3.20 -0.12
C TYR A 20 -5.87 -3.25 1.15
N CYS A 21 -5.42 -2.15 1.76
CA CYS A 21 -5.72 -0.74 1.49
C CYS A 21 -4.48 0.05 1.07
N ALA A 22 -4.62 1.34 0.72
CA ALA A 22 -3.51 2.22 0.33
C ALA A 22 -2.36 2.36 1.35
N LYS A 23 -2.48 1.75 2.54
CA LYS A 23 -1.52 1.83 3.66
C LYS A 23 -0.94 0.47 4.05
N HIS A 24 -1.19 -0.55 3.23
CA HIS A 24 -0.56 -1.87 3.30
C HIS A 24 0.51 -1.97 2.22
N LYS A 25 1.72 -2.42 2.60
CA LYS A 25 2.80 -2.63 1.63
C LYS A 25 3.90 -3.57 2.18
N PRO A 26 4.53 -4.41 1.36
CA PRO A 26 4.16 -4.75 -0.01
C PRO A 26 3.10 -5.84 -0.09
N PHE A 27 2.56 -6.04 -1.30
CA PHE A 27 1.65 -7.14 -1.65
C PHE A 27 2.31 -8.20 -2.53
N ALA A 28 3.45 -7.88 -3.13
CA ALA A 28 4.22 -8.78 -3.95
C ALA A 28 5.72 -8.52 -3.81
N VAL A 29 6.53 -9.56 -3.97
CA VAL A 29 8.00 -9.51 -3.91
C VAL A 29 8.56 -10.45 -4.98
N TYR A 30 9.33 -9.92 -5.92
CA TYR A 30 10.10 -10.73 -6.86
C TYR A 30 11.40 -11.21 -6.22
N CYS A 31 11.67 -12.50 -6.40
CA CYS A 31 12.86 -13.19 -5.93
C CYS A 31 13.60 -13.79 -7.12
N LYS A 32 14.72 -13.16 -7.50
CA LYS A 32 15.54 -13.57 -8.64
C LYS A 32 16.15 -14.97 -8.47
N GLU A 33 16.39 -15.39 -7.23
CA GLU A 33 17.04 -16.66 -6.88
C GLU A 33 16.24 -17.88 -7.35
N VAL A 34 14.92 -17.72 -7.47
CA VAL A 34 13.98 -18.75 -7.91
C VAL A 34 13.13 -18.31 -9.11
N ASN A 35 13.43 -17.14 -9.68
CA ASN A 35 12.69 -16.51 -10.77
C ASN A 35 11.16 -16.51 -10.55
N LYS A 36 10.72 -16.09 -9.35
CA LYS A 36 9.31 -16.06 -8.93
C LYS A 36 8.90 -14.73 -8.35
N THR A 37 7.69 -14.28 -8.63
CA THR A 37 7.03 -13.20 -7.88
C THR A 37 6.05 -13.79 -6.89
N PHE A 38 6.35 -13.72 -5.60
CA PHE A 38 5.45 -14.12 -4.53
C PHE A 38 4.47 -12.99 -4.21
N PHE A 39 3.22 -13.29 -3.93
CA PHE A 39 2.20 -12.30 -3.60
C PHE A 39 1.18 -12.82 -2.59
N CYS A 40 0.54 -11.88 -1.89
CA CYS A 40 -0.57 -12.17 -0.98
C CYS A 40 -1.78 -11.29 -1.29
N TYR A 41 -2.96 -11.71 -0.83
CA TYR A 41 -4.19 -10.93 -1.00
C TYR A 41 -5.28 -11.38 -0.01
N GLY A 42 -6.30 -10.53 0.14
CA GLY A 42 -7.54 -10.88 0.81
C GLY A 42 -8.48 -11.64 -0.13
N GLY A 43 -8.75 -12.90 0.19
CA GLY A 43 -9.76 -13.74 -0.44
C GLY A 43 -11.02 -13.86 0.40
N THR A 44 -11.99 -14.63 -0.10
CA THR A 44 -13.23 -14.95 0.61
C THR A 44 -13.68 -16.36 0.27
N THR A 45 -14.63 -16.93 1.00
CA THR A 45 -15.13 -18.29 0.72
C THR A 45 -16.20 -18.26 -0.39
N LYS A 46 -16.41 -19.39 -1.08
CA LYS A 46 -17.45 -19.49 -2.15
C LYS A 46 -18.86 -19.17 -1.61
N ASP A 47 -19.11 -19.49 -0.35
CA ASP A 47 -20.41 -19.40 0.32
C ASP A 47 -20.62 -18.08 1.10
N SER A 48 -19.59 -17.25 1.32
CA SER A 48 -19.72 -16.07 2.16
C SER A 48 -18.74 -14.95 1.84
N ASN A 49 -19.26 -13.81 1.38
CA ASN A 49 -18.51 -12.56 1.23
C ASN A 49 -18.22 -11.82 2.56
N ARG A 50 -18.53 -12.46 3.69
CA ARG A 50 -18.34 -11.91 5.05
C ARG A 50 -17.12 -12.50 5.75
N LYS A 51 -16.36 -13.35 5.08
CA LYS A 51 -15.09 -13.89 5.56
C LYS A 51 -13.92 -13.26 4.81
N LEU A 52 -12.81 -13.10 5.51
CA LEU A 52 -11.55 -12.64 4.97
C LEU A 52 -10.54 -13.78 5.13
N LEU A 53 -10.20 -14.39 4.00
CA LEU A 53 -9.14 -15.37 3.90
C LEU A 53 -7.83 -14.67 3.54
N HIS A 54 -6.74 -15.02 4.21
CA HIS A 54 -5.42 -14.56 3.83
C HIS A 54 -4.86 -15.58 2.84
N MET A 55 -4.66 -15.14 1.60
CA MET A 55 -4.20 -15.97 0.49
C MET A 55 -2.75 -15.65 0.16
N VAL A 56 -1.97 -16.68 -0.18
CA VAL A 56 -0.57 -16.54 -0.61
C VAL A 56 -0.35 -17.41 -1.84
N SER A 57 0.31 -16.87 -2.87
CA SER A 57 0.68 -17.61 -4.08
C SER A 57 1.91 -16.99 -4.73
N TYR A 58 2.30 -17.47 -5.90
CA TYR A 58 3.36 -16.91 -6.71
C TYR A 58 3.08 -17.04 -8.20
N TYR A 59 3.73 -16.20 -8.98
CA TYR A 59 3.86 -16.37 -10.43
C TYR A 59 5.27 -16.87 -10.73
N ASP A 60 5.34 -17.99 -11.44
CA ASP A 60 6.58 -18.60 -11.90
C ASP A 60 6.93 -18.06 -13.29
N HIS A 61 7.95 -17.21 -13.37
CA HIS A 61 8.38 -16.59 -14.62
C HIS A 61 9.08 -17.59 -15.54
N GLN A 62 9.49 -18.76 -15.04
CA GLN A 62 10.07 -19.80 -15.90
C GLN A 62 8.99 -20.57 -16.67
N THR A 63 7.85 -20.84 -16.03
CA THR A 63 6.78 -21.67 -16.62
C THR A 63 5.58 -20.87 -17.10
N ASP A 64 5.50 -19.57 -16.78
CA ASP A 64 4.34 -18.70 -17.05
C ASP A 64 3.05 -19.27 -16.41
N MET A 65 3.17 -19.75 -15.16
CA MET A 65 2.07 -20.37 -14.42
C MET A 65 1.94 -19.84 -13.00
N VAL A 66 0.76 -20.04 -12.42
CA VAL A 66 0.48 -19.83 -11.00
C VAL A 66 -0.02 -21.14 -10.38
N PRO A 67 0.36 -21.47 -9.13
CA PRO A 67 -0.19 -22.60 -8.42
C PRO A 67 -1.53 -22.27 -7.76
N ARG A 68 -2.25 -23.30 -7.31
CA ARG A 68 -3.36 -23.13 -6.39
C ARG A 68 -2.89 -22.31 -5.17
N PRO A 69 -3.60 -21.24 -4.79
CA PRO A 69 -3.17 -20.38 -3.70
C PRO A 69 -3.34 -21.10 -2.35
N THR A 70 -2.38 -20.89 -1.45
CA THR A 70 -2.47 -21.37 -0.08
C THR A 70 -3.41 -20.47 0.72
N ILE A 71 -4.40 -21.08 1.38
CA ILE A 71 -5.21 -20.41 2.40
C ILE A 71 -4.41 -20.43 3.71
N LEU A 72 -3.81 -19.30 4.06
CA LEU A 72 -3.00 -19.18 5.28
C LEU A 72 -3.87 -19.15 6.55
N LEU A 73 -4.97 -18.39 6.52
CA LEU A 73 -5.77 -18.08 7.70
C LEU A 73 -7.17 -17.59 7.29
N ASP A 74 -8.22 -18.03 7.99
CA ASP A 74 -9.50 -17.32 8.06
C ASP A 74 -9.42 -16.29 9.20
N LYS A 75 -9.42 -15.00 8.85
CA LYS A 75 -9.29 -13.90 9.81
C LYS A 75 -10.57 -13.66 10.63
N LYS A 76 -11.67 -14.36 10.29
CA LYS A 76 -12.98 -14.29 10.95
C LYS A 76 -13.55 -12.86 10.99
N THR A 77 -13.38 -12.13 9.89
CA THR A 77 -13.91 -10.77 9.74
C THR A 77 -14.22 -10.49 8.27
N SER A 78 -15.08 -9.50 8.00
CA SER A 78 -15.29 -8.95 6.65
C SER A 78 -14.56 -7.63 6.42
N ASP A 79 -13.73 -7.20 7.38
CA ASP A 79 -13.02 -5.92 7.31
C ASP A 79 -11.72 -6.07 6.51
N ALA A 80 -11.73 -5.63 5.25
CA ALA A 80 -10.56 -5.70 4.36
C ALA A 80 -9.33 -4.93 4.90
N HIS A 81 -9.51 -4.05 5.89
CA HIS A 81 -8.37 -3.44 6.60
C HIS A 81 -7.48 -4.46 7.32
N ASP A 82 -7.93 -5.71 7.50
CA ASP A 82 -7.14 -6.80 8.07
C ASP A 82 -6.36 -7.59 6.99
N ASN A 83 -6.42 -7.22 5.69
CA ASN A 83 -5.72 -7.90 4.59
C ASN A 83 -4.21 -8.11 4.84
N PRO A 84 -3.62 -9.24 4.40
CA PRO A 84 -2.22 -9.53 4.65
C PRO A 84 -1.27 -8.60 3.90
N VAL A 85 -0.04 -8.47 4.42
CA VAL A 85 1.13 -7.96 3.68
C VAL A 85 2.26 -8.99 3.70
N ILE A 86 3.05 -9.03 2.63
CA ILE A 86 4.12 -10.00 2.42
C ILE A 86 5.50 -9.36 2.57
N SER A 87 6.52 -10.12 2.94
CA SER A 87 7.92 -9.74 2.85
C SER A 87 8.76 -11.01 2.65
N VAL A 88 9.99 -10.89 2.14
CA VAL A 88 10.90 -12.03 1.97
C VAL A 88 12.24 -11.66 2.58
N ASP A 89 12.79 -12.51 3.46
CA ASP A 89 14.07 -12.28 4.10
C ASP A 89 15.27 -12.75 3.25
N GLU A 90 16.49 -12.50 3.72
CA GLU A 90 17.71 -12.84 2.96
C GLU A 90 17.96 -14.35 2.82
N LYS A 91 17.26 -15.17 3.63
CA LYS A 91 17.31 -16.63 3.55
C LYS A 91 16.23 -17.19 2.64
N GLY A 92 15.38 -16.32 2.07
CA GLY A 92 14.28 -16.69 1.19
C GLY A 92 13.00 -17.08 1.92
N HIS A 93 12.92 -16.96 3.25
CA HIS A 93 11.66 -17.25 3.94
C HIS A 93 10.64 -16.15 3.63
N ILE A 94 9.40 -16.59 3.38
CA ILE A 94 8.26 -15.73 3.09
C ILE A 94 7.58 -15.39 4.40
N TRP A 95 7.40 -14.11 4.67
CA TRP A 95 6.77 -13.59 5.87
C TRP A 95 5.43 -12.96 5.53
N ILE A 96 4.38 -13.36 6.24
CA ILE A 96 3.03 -12.81 6.08
C ILE A 96 2.60 -12.15 7.38
N PHE A 97 2.40 -10.83 7.31
CA PHE A 97 1.90 -10.03 8.41
C PHE A 97 0.39 -9.85 8.25
N SER A 98 -0.35 -10.56 9.09
CA SER A 98 -1.79 -10.44 9.20
C SER A 98 -2.11 -9.25 10.10
N THR A 99 -2.39 -8.12 9.48
CA THR A 99 -2.75 -6.86 10.12
C THR A 99 -4.14 -6.92 10.77
N SER A 100 -4.49 -5.85 11.48
CA SER A 100 -5.76 -5.65 12.19
C SER A 100 -6.24 -4.22 11.99
N HIS A 101 -7.49 -3.94 12.27
CA HIS A 101 -8.04 -2.59 12.22
C HIS A 101 -8.61 -2.16 13.57
N GLY A 102 -7.87 -1.30 14.27
CA GLY A 102 -8.19 -0.92 15.64
C GLY A 102 -7.59 -1.88 16.66
N THR A 103 -8.18 -1.95 17.85
CA THR A 103 -7.66 -2.73 18.99
C THR A 103 -8.45 -4.01 19.29
N SER A 104 -9.56 -4.24 18.60
CA SER A 104 -10.50 -5.32 18.93
C SER A 104 -10.10 -6.69 18.37
N ARG A 105 -9.28 -6.73 17.32
CA ARG A 105 -8.84 -7.97 16.68
C ARG A 105 -7.32 -8.12 16.77
N PRO A 106 -6.80 -9.34 16.96
CA PRO A 106 -5.37 -9.58 16.98
C PRO A 106 -4.77 -9.51 15.56
N SER A 107 -3.47 -9.25 15.52
CA SER A 107 -2.57 -9.43 14.40
C SER A 107 -1.76 -10.71 14.56
N TYR A 108 -1.29 -11.27 13.45
CA TYR A 108 -0.46 -12.48 13.43
C TYR A 108 0.71 -12.30 12.47
N ILE A 109 1.83 -12.97 12.75
CA ILE A 109 2.98 -13.05 11.86
C ILE A 109 3.19 -14.52 11.54
N HIS A 110 3.23 -14.85 10.26
CA HIS A 110 3.55 -16.19 9.79
C HIS A 110 4.84 -16.17 8.98
N LYS A 111 5.59 -17.25 9.05
CA LYS A 111 6.82 -17.45 8.25
C LYS A 111 6.73 -18.80 7.54
N SER A 112 7.11 -18.86 6.27
CA SER A 112 7.18 -20.12 5.56
C SER A 112 8.16 -21.08 6.25
N ILE A 113 7.82 -22.37 6.28
CA ILE A 113 8.70 -23.39 6.89
C ILE A 113 9.98 -23.55 6.06
N LYS A 114 9.86 -23.48 4.73
CA LYS A 114 10.98 -23.56 3.79
C LYS A 114 11.17 -22.23 3.04
N PRO A 115 12.41 -21.88 2.65
CA PRO A 115 12.66 -20.78 1.73
C PRO A 115 11.88 -20.93 0.43
N TYR A 116 11.33 -19.83 -0.09
CA TYR A 116 10.67 -19.74 -1.40
C TYR A 116 9.51 -20.73 -1.60
N ASP A 117 8.87 -21.16 -0.52
CA ASP A 117 7.79 -22.14 -0.51
C ASP A 117 6.54 -21.53 0.13
N THR A 118 5.41 -21.59 -0.57
CA THR A 118 4.12 -21.08 -0.10
C THR A 118 3.21 -22.16 0.47
N ASN A 119 3.62 -23.43 0.51
CA ASN A 119 2.74 -24.53 0.90
C ASN A 119 2.46 -24.56 2.41
N GLU A 120 3.48 -24.28 3.24
CA GLU A 120 3.37 -24.41 4.69
C GLU A 120 4.01 -23.23 5.41
N PHE A 121 3.30 -22.75 6.43
CA PHE A 121 3.69 -21.63 7.28
C PHE A 121 3.57 -21.98 8.76
N GLU A 122 4.47 -21.44 9.57
CA GLU A 122 4.38 -21.49 11.02
C GLU A 122 3.96 -20.13 11.59
N LEU A 123 3.16 -20.14 12.67
CA LEU A 123 2.83 -18.94 13.44
C LEU A 123 4.05 -18.52 14.27
N VAL A 124 4.50 -17.29 14.06
CA VAL A 124 5.61 -16.71 14.82
C VAL A 124 5.09 -16.11 16.11
N ARG A 125 5.64 -16.57 17.24
CA ARG A 125 5.38 -15.98 18.57
C ARG A 125 6.18 -14.69 18.74
N ALA A 126 5.79 -13.66 18.00
CA ALA A 126 6.52 -12.40 17.96
C ALA A 126 6.38 -11.62 19.27
N THR A 127 7.49 -11.03 19.71
CA THR A 127 7.57 -10.19 20.91
C THR A 127 8.10 -8.81 20.58
N LYS A 128 7.81 -7.83 21.44
CA LYS A 128 8.37 -6.48 21.38
C LYS A 128 8.85 -6.04 22.74
N ILE A 129 9.72 -5.04 22.78
CA ILE A 129 10.05 -4.34 24.02
C ILE A 129 8.95 -3.32 24.34
N GLU A 130 8.43 -3.36 25.57
CA GLU A 130 7.53 -2.36 26.14
C GLU A 130 7.94 -2.11 27.59
N ASN A 131 8.24 -0.85 27.92
CA ASN A 131 8.70 -0.46 29.27
C ASN A 131 9.87 -1.33 29.78
N GLY A 132 10.83 -1.64 28.90
CA GLY A 132 12.00 -2.47 29.21
C GLY A 132 11.74 -3.97 29.34
N LYS A 133 10.51 -4.45 29.09
CA LYS A 133 10.15 -5.87 29.17
C LYS A 133 9.77 -6.42 27.80
N GLU A 134 10.08 -7.68 27.57
CA GLU A 134 9.65 -8.42 26.38
C GLU A 134 8.18 -8.86 26.56
N VAL A 135 7.29 -8.40 25.67
CA VAL A 135 5.85 -8.71 25.70
C VAL A 135 5.39 -9.20 24.33
N ALA A 136 4.28 -9.94 24.27
CA ALA A 136 3.73 -10.41 23.00
C ALA A 136 3.34 -9.24 22.09
N MET A 137 3.63 -9.35 20.80
CA MET A 137 3.27 -8.37 19.79
C MET A 137 2.07 -8.85 18.97
N THR A 138 0.87 -8.37 19.30
CA THR A 138 -0.39 -8.94 18.80
C THR A 138 -1.35 -7.92 18.19
N ASN A 139 -0.93 -6.67 17.93
CA ASN A 139 -1.81 -5.67 17.31
C ASN A 139 -1.03 -4.66 16.47
N LEU A 140 -1.21 -4.75 15.15
CA LEU A 140 -0.60 -3.89 14.14
C LEU A 140 -1.70 -3.50 13.14
N SER A 141 -1.83 -2.21 12.84
CA SER A 141 -2.73 -1.73 11.78
C SER A 141 -1.93 -1.08 10.67
N TYR A 142 -2.43 -1.17 9.43
CA TYR A 142 -1.80 -0.49 8.29
C TYR A 142 -0.32 -0.86 8.13
N MET A 143 -0.02 -2.17 8.23
CA MET A 143 1.35 -2.68 8.28
C MET A 143 2.09 -2.45 6.96
N GLN A 144 3.33 -1.97 7.08
CA GLN A 144 4.25 -1.80 5.96
C GLN A 144 5.60 -2.46 6.31
N ALA A 145 5.91 -3.59 5.68
CA ALA A 145 6.97 -4.50 6.12
C ALA A 145 8.13 -4.58 5.11
N TRP A 146 9.18 -3.77 5.34
CA TRP A 146 10.37 -3.75 4.49
C TRP A 146 11.48 -4.61 5.06
N TYR A 147 11.92 -5.62 4.32
CA TYR A 147 13.15 -6.32 4.65
C TYR A 147 14.35 -5.62 3.99
N VAL A 148 15.34 -5.26 4.79
CA VAL A 148 16.57 -4.60 4.33
C VAL A 148 17.73 -5.58 4.55
N LYS A 149 18.32 -6.06 3.44
CA LYS A 149 19.40 -7.05 3.45
C LYS A 149 20.54 -6.66 4.41
N GLY A 150 20.97 -7.59 5.26
CA GLY A 150 21.99 -7.38 6.30
C GLY A 150 21.56 -6.50 7.49
N LYS A 151 20.34 -5.96 7.51
CA LYS A 151 19.80 -5.14 8.61
C LYS A 151 18.54 -5.72 9.25
N GLY A 152 17.78 -6.51 8.51
CA GLY A 152 16.50 -7.08 8.94
C GLY A 152 15.30 -6.20 8.54
N PHE A 153 14.20 -6.35 9.26
CA PHE A 153 12.95 -5.65 9.04
C PHE A 153 12.99 -4.19 9.53
N ALA A 154 12.50 -3.29 8.69
CA ALA A 154 12.14 -1.91 8.98
C ALA A 154 10.64 -1.74 8.70
N CYS A 155 9.84 -1.62 9.74
CA CYS A 155 8.39 -1.66 9.62
C CYS A 155 7.72 -0.37 10.07
N PHE A 156 6.71 0.03 9.31
CA PHE A 156 5.86 1.17 9.60
C PHE A 156 4.43 0.69 9.79
N PHE A 157 3.74 1.21 10.80
CA PHE A 157 2.37 0.78 11.13
C PHE A 157 1.67 1.85 11.94
N THR A 158 0.37 1.69 12.16
CA THR A 158 -0.43 2.55 13.03
C THR A 158 -0.78 1.81 14.30
N ARG A 159 -0.72 2.52 15.43
CA ARG A 159 -1.31 2.11 16.70
C ARG A 159 -2.42 3.09 17.08
N TYR A 160 -3.57 2.54 17.42
CA TYR A 160 -4.74 3.32 17.83
C TYR A 160 -4.59 3.80 19.28
N ASN A 161 -5.04 5.03 19.53
CA ASN A 161 -5.05 5.67 20.86
C ASN A 161 -3.67 5.67 21.54
N TYR A 162 -2.63 6.14 20.83
CA TYR A 162 -1.23 5.98 21.28
C TYR A 162 -0.25 7.15 20.98
N PRO A 163 -0.55 8.42 21.35
CA PRO A 163 -1.71 8.89 22.09
C PRO A 163 -2.87 9.34 21.20
N ALA A 164 -2.61 9.72 19.94
CA ALA A 164 -3.66 10.12 19.00
C ALA A 164 -4.51 8.93 18.56
N ASP A 165 -5.75 9.17 18.11
CA ASP A 165 -6.67 8.14 17.60
C ASP A 165 -5.98 7.20 16.61
N ARG A 166 -5.08 7.74 15.77
CA ARG A 166 -4.19 6.99 14.88
C ARG A 166 -2.75 7.52 14.95
N THR A 167 -1.95 6.94 15.82
CA THR A 167 -0.51 7.27 15.91
C THR A 167 0.28 6.43 14.93
N ILE A 168 1.11 7.07 14.11
CA ILE A 168 2.01 6.34 13.20
C ILE A 168 3.31 5.98 13.92
N CYS A 169 3.75 4.75 13.73
CA CYS A 169 4.85 4.15 14.46
C CYS A 169 5.86 3.50 13.51
N PHE A 170 7.05 3.25 14.05
CA PHE A 170 8.12 2.48 13.45
C PHE A 170 8.59 1.39 14.43
N MET A 171 9.01 0.24 13.88
CA MET A 171 9.73 -0.78 14.61
C MET A 171 10.73 -1.48 13.71
N LYS A 172 11.74 -2.12 14.31
CA LYS A 172 12.71 -2.95 13.60
C LYS A 172 12.84 -4.32 14.26
N SER A 173 13.27 -5.29 13.47
CA SER A 173 13.65 -6.61 13.96
C SER A 173 14.72 -7.21 13.04
N GLN A 174 15.73 -7.85 13.61
CA GLN A 174 16.74 -8.54 12.82
C GLN A 174 16.24 -9.90 12.32
N ASP A 175 15.38 -10.57 13.08
CA ASP A 175 14.99 -11.97 12.89
C ASP A 175 13.49 -12.16 12.62
N GLY A 176 12.68 -11.10 12.68
CA GLY A 176 11.23 -11.14 12.53
C GLY A 176 10.49 -11.69 13.76
N VAL A 177 11.20 -12.12 14.80
CA VAL A 177 10.65 -12.71 16.03
C VAL A 177 10.70 -11.71 17.18
N LYS A 178 11.87 -11.10 17.41
CA LYS A 178 12.08 -10.10 18.47
C LYS A 178 12.11 -8.71 17.87
N TRP A 179 11.19 -7.87 18.31
CA TRP A 179 11.00 -6.52 17.78
C TRP A 179 11.46 -5.47 18.78
N SER A 180 11.96 -4.35 18.25
CA SER A 180 12.30 -3.19 19.04
C SER A 180 11.09 -2.64 19.80
N GLU A 181 11.36 -1.73 20.73
CA GLU A 181 10.30 -0.84 21.20
C GLU A 181 9.65 -0.11 20.00
N TRP A 182 8.35 0.10 20.11
CA TRP A 182 7.60 0.85 19.13
C TRP A 182 7.89 2.33 19.25
N LEU A 183 8.49 2.88 18.20
CA LEU A 183 8.81 4.30 18.12
C LEU A 183 7.63 5.07 17.53
N ARG A 184 7.04 5.97 18.31
CA ARG A 184 5.99 6.88 17.81
C ARG A 184 6.63 7.93 16.91
N LEU A 185 6.23 7.97 15.64
CA LEU A 185 6.76 8.92 14.66
C LEU A 185 6.01 10.25 14.71
N ALA A 186 4.68 10.22 14.66
CA ALA A 186 3.85 11.42 14.70
C ALA A 186 2.50 11.17 15.37
N ALA A 187 2.03 12.19 16.09
CA ALA A 187 0.75 12.23 16.80
C ALA A 187 0.18 13.67 16.80
N ILE A 188 0.11 14.29 15.62
CA ILE A 188 -0.51 15.61 15.42
C ILE A 188 -2.04 15.43 15.44
N ASP A 189 -2.73 16.22 16.26
CA ASP A 189 -4.18 16.20 16.43
C ASP A 189 -4.76 14.78 16.55
N LYS A 190 -5.72 14.41 15.68
CA LYS A 190 -6.42 13.11 15.71
C LYS A 190 -5.64 12.00 14.99
N GLY A 191 -4.41 12.27 14.54
CA GLY A 191 -3.51 11.26 13.99
C GLY A 191 -3.36 11.32 12.47
N HIS A 192 -3.00 10.18 11.87
CA HIS A 192 -2.39 10.17 10.53
C HIS A 192 -2.74 8.92 9.71
N TYR A 193 -2.59 9.05 8.39
CA TYR A 193 -2.23 7.93 7.52
C TYR A 193 -0.79 8.10 7.04
N GLN A 194 -0.08 6.99 6.87
CA GLN A 194 1.30 6.99 6.36
C GLN A 194 1.54 6.03 5.20
N ILE A 195 2.53 6.36 4.37
CA ILE A 195 3.12 5.51 3.34
C ILE A 195 4.63 5.57 3.49
N SER A 196 5.31 4.47 3.22
CA SER A 196 6.74 4.34 3.48
C SER A 196 7.46 3.68 2.33
N ALA A 197 8.78 3.85 2.31
CA ALA A 197 9.71 3.10 1.49
C ALA A 197 10.99 2.86 2.29
N ALA A 198 11.69 1.78 1.95
CA ALA A 198 13.02 1.51 2.45
C ALA A 198 13.95 1.18 1.29
N SER A 199 15.20 1.59 1.44
CA SER A 199 16.34 1.21 0.59
C SER A 199 17.42 0.59 1.47
N LYS A 200 18.50 0.11 0.86
CA LYS A 200 19.70 -0.33 1.60
C LYS A 200 20.24 0.73 2.57
N ASN A 201 20.08 2.02 2.24
CA ASN A 201 20.73 3.12 2.95
C ASN A 201 19.80 3.80 3.96
N LYS A 202 18.50 3.84 3.70
CA LYS A 202 17.54 4.60 4.51
C LYS A 202 16.12 4.06 4.44
N ALA A 203 15.32 4.43 5.41
CA ALA A 203 13.87 4.27 5.38
C ALA A 203 13.20 5.63 5.62
N GLY A 204 12.05 5.87 5.01
CA GLY A 204 11.33 7.13 5.13
C GLY A 204 9.83 6.92 5.04
N THR A 205 9.09 7.87 5.59
CA THR A 205 7.64 7.87 5.59
C THR A 205 7.10 9.25 5.24
N ALA A 206 6.07 9.27 4.39
CA ALA A 206 5.25 10.43 4.16
C ALA A 206 3.88 10.24 4.83
N PHE A 207 3.37 11.30 5.43
CA PHE A 207 2.09 11.25 6.13
C PHE A 207 1.30 12.55 5.98
N ASN A 208 0.00 12.46 6.18
CA ASN A 208 -0.91 13.60 6.37
C ASN A 208 -1.30 13.67 7.85
N TYR A 209 -2.07 14.66 8.27
CA TYR A 209 -2.68 14.66 9.60
C TYR A 209 -4.19 14.83 9.53
N HIS A 210 -4.86 14.42 10.61
CA HIS A 210 -6.31 14.46 10.80
C HIS A 210 -6.66 15.63 11.71
N PRO A 211 -7.18 16.76 11.19
CA PRO A 211 -7.39 17.96 11.99
C PRO A 211 -8.39 17.75 13.13
N ASN A 212 -8.14 18.30 14.30
CA ASN A 212 -9.16 18.39 15.37
C ASN A 212 -10.07 19.61 15.13
N PRO A 213 -11.41 19.53 15.26
CA PRO A 213 -12.24 18.38 15.61
C PRO A 213 -12.68 17.48 14.44
N LYS A 214 -12.34 17.84 13.20
CA LYS A 214 -12.89 17.22 11.98
C LYS A 214 -12.54 15.73 11.82
N GLY A 215 -11.27 15.34 11.96
CA GLY A 215 -10.81 13.95 11.90
C GLY A 215 -10.44 13.46 10.49
N LEU A 216 -10.38 12.13 10.33
CA LEU A 216 -9.71 11.45 9.19
C LEU A 216 -10.24 11.79 7.79
N ASN A 217 -11.53 12.12 7.69
CA ASN A 217 -12.13 12.50 6.40
C ASN A 217 -11.55 13.82 5.89
N TRP A 218 -11.13 14.70 6.81
CA TRP A 218 -10.56 16.00 6.49
C TRP A 218 -9.04 16.02 6.49
N ARG A 219 -8.40 14.85 6.37
CA ARG A 219 -6.95 14.72 6.35
C ARG A 219 -6.30 15.65 5.34
N THR A 220 -5.29 16.38 5.78
CA THR A 220 -4.63 17.43 4.99
C THR A 220 -3.15 17.53 5.35
N ASN A 221 -2.47 18.47 4.72
CA ASN A 221 -1.02 18.66 4.70
C ASN A 221 -0.25 17.43 4.24
N LEU A 222 0.99 17.68 3.86
CA LEU A 222 1.93 16.63 3.51
C LEU A 222 3.18 16.80 4.37
N TYR A 223 3.64 15.72 4.96
CA TYR A 223 4.85 15.64 5.77
C TYR A 223 5.76 14.53 5.28
N TYR A 224 7.06 14.66 5.51
CA TYR A 224 8.03 13.60 5.25
C TYR A 224 9.15 13.60 6.30
N ILE A 225 9.48 12.41 6.80
CA ILE A 225 10.60 12.17 7.71
C ILE A 225 11.36 10.90 7.32
N GLU A 226 12.64 10.83 7.68
CA GLU A 226 13.49 9.69 7.35
C GLU A 226 14.52 9.34 8.42
N THR A 227 15.04 8.13 8.30
CA THR A 227 16.12 7.58 9.11
C THR A 227 17.16 6.87 8.24
N THR A 228 18.44 7.06 8.54
CA THR A 228 19.57 6.34 7.91
C THR A 228 20.22 5.29 8.81
N ASP A 229 19.80 5.22 10.07
CA ASP A 229 20.39 4.38 11.12
C ASP A 229 19.37 3.40 11.71
N LEU A 230 18.37 3.03 10.90
CA LEU A 230 17.32 2.08 11.24
C LEU A 230 16.54 2.51 12.49
N GLY A 231 16.13 3.77 12.51
CA GLY A 231 15.23 4.35 13.49
C GLY A 231 15.88 4.85 14.79
N LYS A 232 17.22 4.92 14.88
CA LYS A 232 17.87 5.53 16.07
C LYS A 232 17.72 7.06 16.05
N THR A 233 17.83 7.67 14.87
CA THR A 233 17.58 9.09 14.66
C THR A 233 16.63 9.31 13.49
N TRP A 234 15.87 10.41 13.57
CA TRP A 234 14.93 10.84 12.55
C TRP A 234 15.15 12.29 12.20
N ARG A 235 14.95 12.62 10.93
CA ARG A 235 15.16 13.95 10.38
C ARG A 235 14.15 14.31 9.30
N SER A 236 14.00 15.60 9.05
CA SER A 236 13.36 16.12 7.83
C SER A 236 14.23 15.84 6.61
N VAL A 237 13.70 16.10 5.42
CA VAL A 237 14.38 15.81 4.16
C VAL A 237 15.67 16.63 3.94
N ASP A 238 15.73 17.84 4.51
CA ASP A 238 16.85 18.78 4.48
C ASP A 238 17.81 18.59 5.66
N GLY A 239 17.60 17.57 6.49
CA GLY A 239 18.58 17.12 7.49
C GLY A 239 18.34 17.58 8.92
N TRP A 240 17.28 18.36 9.20
CA TRP A 240 16.98 18.78 10.57
C TRP A 240 16.61 17.58 11.43
N LYS A 241 17.36 17.38 12.51
CA LYS A 241 17.05 16.35 13.50
C LYS A 241 15.70 16.64 14.16
N LEU A 242 14.82 15.65 14.19
CA LEU A 242 13.47 15.76 14.74
C LEU A 242 13.39 15.21 16.16
N LYS A 243 12.59 15.88 17.00
CA LYS A 243 12.12 15.33 18.26
C LYS A 243 10.84 14.54 18.00
N LEU A 244 10.84 13.27 18.39
CA LEU A 244 9.69 12.38 18.23
C LEU A 244 8.88 12.22 19.54
N PRO A 245 7.56 11.97 19.45
CA PRO A 245 6.76 12.06 18.24
C PRO A 245 6.62 13.50 17.75
N VAL A 246 6.46 13.70 16.43
CA VAL A 246 6.06 14.98 15.86
C VAL A 246 4.62 15.28 16.28
N VAL A 247 4.40 16.41 16.96
CA VAL A 247 3.08 16.79 17.53
C VAL A 247 2.56 18.16 17.05
N ALA A 248 3.44 19.05 16.59
CA ALA A 248 3.03 20.37 16.09
C ALA A 248 2.68 20.32 14.60
N VAL A 249 1.61 21.02 14.20
CA VAL A 249 1.17 21.11 12.78
C VAL A 249 2.25 21.75 11.91
N LYS A 250 2.79 22.91 12.31
CA LYS A 250 3.93 23.55 11.65
C LYS A 250 5.22 23.04 12.30
N ASN A 251 6.02 22.31 11.54
CA ASN A 251 7.27 21.70 12.01
C ASN A 251 8.20 21.42 10.80
N PRO A 252 9.50 21.13 11.02
CA PRO A 252 10.45 20.93 9.91
C PRO A 252 10.15 19.77 8.95
N ALA A 253 9.25 18.83 9.31
CA ALA A 253 8.83 17.77 8.41
C ALA A 253 7.76 18.20 7.39
N LEU A 254 7.18 19.40 7.53
CA LEU A 254 6.11 19.89 6.64
C LEU A 254 6.65 20.08 5.23
N VAL A 255 6.09 19.30 4.29
CA VAL A 255 6.35 19.41 2.85
C VAL A 255 5.53 20.53 2.25
N HIS A 256 4.23 20.58 2.59
CA HIS A 256 3.29 21.60 2.08
C HIS A 256 2.04 21.74 2.96
N ASP A 257 1.59 22.98 3.14
CA ASP A 257 0.41 23.34 3.94
C ASP A 257 -0.87 23.40 3.09
N TYR A 258 -1.42 22.23 2.77
CA TYR A 258 -2.68 22.12 2.04
C TYR A 258 -3.92 22.54 2.85
N MET A 259 -3.80 22.73 4.17
CA MET A 259 -4.89 23.24 5.00
C MET A 259 -5.20 24.68 4.63
N GLU A 260 -4.17 25.53 4.45
CA GLU A 260 -4.34 26.94 4.07
C GLU A 260 -5.01 27.08 2.68
N GLU A 261 -4.83 26.09 1.80
CA GLU A 261 -5.50 26.01 0.49
C GLU A 261 -6.90 25.38 0.55
N GLY A 262 -7.36 24.93 1.72
CA GLY A 262 -8.63 24.23 1.88
C GLY A 262 -8.66 22.80 1.32
N LEU A 263 -7.52 22.27 0.85
CA LEU A 263 -7.42 20.95 0.20
C LEU A 263 -7.29 19.81 1.22
N LYS A 264 -7.59 18.59 0.76
CA LYS A 264 -7.40 17.32 1.48
C LYS A 264 -6.36 16.49 0.77
N VAL A 265 -5.62 15.67 1.52
CA VAL A 265 -4.44 14.94 1.01
C VAL A 265 -4.60 13.43 1.19
N TYR A 266 -4.67 12.72 0.07
CA TYR A 266 -4.83 11.27 0.00
C TYR A 266 -3.56 10.63 -0.54
N LEU A 267 -2.74 10.10 0.37
CA LEU A 267 -1.46 9.47 0.04
C LEU A 267 -1.66 8.20 -0.80
N LYS A 268 -0.80 7.96 -1.79
CA LYS A 268 -0.85 6.79 -2.68
C LYS A 268 0.39 5.93 -2.52
N ASP A 269 1.55 6.47 -2.86
CA ASP A 269 2.82 5.74 -2.86
C ASP A 269 4.04 6.66 -2.68
N ILE A 270 5.20 6.10 -2.34
CA ILE A 270 6.46 6.83 -2.20
C ILE A 270 7.62 5.98 -2.72
N ARG A 271 8.57 6.65 -3.40
CA ARG A 271 9.82 6.07 -3.89
C ARG A 271 11.03 6.91 -3.51
N PHE A 272 12.19 6.30 -3.60
CA PHE A 272 13.47 6.99 -3.64
C PHE A 272 14.03 6.92 -5.06
N ASP A 273 14.56 8.03 -5.56
CA ASP A 273 15.36 8.01 -6.79
C ASP A 273 16.76 7.40 -6.54
N LYS A 274 17.61 7.37 -7.58
CA LYS A 274 18.96 6.80 -7.50
C LYS A 274 19.87 7.52 -6.49
N GLN A 275 19.62 8.80 -6.23
CA GLN A 275 20.32 9.60 -5.22
C GLN A 275 19.72 9.42 -3.82
N GLY A 276 18.66 8.61 -3.71
CA GLY A 276 17.92 8.39 -2.49
C GLY A 276 16.86 9.47 -2.24
N MET A 277 16.57 10.39 -3.15
CA MET A 277 15.66 11.50 -2.86
C MET A 277 14.20 11.04 -2.90
N PRO A 278 13.36 11.45 -1.92
CA PRO A 278 11.97 11.03 -1.88
C PRO A 278 11.14 11.66 -3.01
N ILE A 279 10.29 10.82 -3.60
CA ILE A 279 9.23 11.21 -4.54
C ILE A 279 7.93 10.61 -4.00
N ILE A 280 6.98 11.48 -3.66
CA ILE A 280 5.71 11.11 -3.01
C ILE A 280 4.59 11.30 -4.02
N LEU A 281 3.80 10.25 -4.25
CA LEU A 281 2.56 10.27 -5.01
C LEU A 281 1.37 10.40 -4.06
N PHE A 282 0.54 11.41 -4.29
CA PHE A 282 -0.66 11.68 -3.52
C PHE A 282 -1.74 12.28 -4.42
N LEU A 283 -2.93 12.44 -3.86
CA LEU A 283 -4.07 13.08 -4.51
C LEU A 283 -4.57 14.22 -3.63
N THR A 284 -4.88 15.36 -4.24
CA THR A 284 -5.56 16.47 -3.59
C THR A 284 -7.02 16.59 -4.03
N SER A 285 -7.89 17.02 -3.11
CA SER A 285 -9.31 17.25 -3.40
C SER A 285 -9.91 18.32 -2.49
N LYS A 286 -11.09 18.84 -2.86
CA LYS A 286 -11.82 19.84 -2.08
C LYS A 286 -12.64 19.23 -0.93
N GLY A 287 -12.92 17.93 -0.98
CA GLY A 287 -13.72 17.22 0.01
C GLY A 287 -13.56 15.70 -0.06
N TYR A 288 -14.20 15.00 0.88
CA TYR A 288 -14.01 13.55 1.06
C TYR A 288 -15.13 12.71 0.45
N GLU A 289 -16.29 13.33 0.24
CA GLU A 289 -17.49 12.73 -0.29
C GLU A 289 -17.28 12.27 -1.75
N SER A 290 -17.97 11.19 -2.12
CA SER A 290 -18.05 10.71 -3.50
C SER A 290 -18.85 11.68 -4.37
N GLY A 291 -18.72 11.53 -5.69
CA GLY A 291 -19.42 12.34 -6.68
C GLY A 291 -18.67 13.58 -7.16
N PRO A 292 -19.19 14.28 -8.17
CA PRO A 292 -18.49 15.37 -8.87
C PRO A 292 -18.29 16.63 -8.02
N LYS A 293 -19.04 16.79 -6.93
CA LYS A 293 -19.05 18.02 -6.10
C LYS A 293 -17.66 18.47 -5.63
N ASN A 294 -16.77 17.52 -5.39
CA ASN A 294 -15.43 17.76 -4.84
C ASN A 294 -14.32 17.80 -5.90
N ASP A 295 -14.68 17.83 -7.19
CA ASP A 295 -13.72 17.88 -8.28
C ASP A 295 -12.97 19.22 -8.37
N PRO A 296 -11.76 19.20 -8.96
CA PRO A 296 -11.03 18.00 -9.43
C PRO A 296 -10.35 17.24 -8.28
N ARG A 297 -10.13 15.94 -8.49
CA ARG A 297 -9.29 15.09 -7.66
C ARG A 297 -7.95 14.87 -8.36
N THR A 298 -6.96 15.67 -7.96
CA THR A 298 -5.72 15.84 -8.73
C THR A 298 -4.61 14.96 -8.17
N TRP A 299 -4.17 13.97 -8.94
CA TRP A 299 -2.96 13.21 -8.65
C TRP A 299 -1.75 14.12 -8.80
N THR A 300 -0.86 14.08 -7.83
CA THR A 300 0.24 15.02 -7.67
C THR A 300 1.48 14.28 -7.18
N THR A 301 2.65 14.66 -7.72
CA THR A 301 3.94 14.22 -7.19
C THR A 301 4.62 15.36 -6.45
N ALA A 302 5.19 15.07 -5.27
CA ALA A 302 6.13 15.93 -4.57
C ALA A 302 7.51 15.26 -4.55
N ARG A 303 8.50 15.88 -5.20
CA ARG A 303 9.89 15.41 -5.25
C ARG A 303 10.80 16.38 -4.50
N TRP A 304 11.71 15.86 -3.69
CA TRP A 304 12.80 16.66 -3.15
C TRP A 304 13.96 16.78 -4.15
N THR A 305 14.37 18.01 -4.48
CA THR A 305 15.44 18.26 -5.47
C THR A 305 16.85 18.32 -4.85
N GLY A 306 16.96 18.24 -3.52
CA GLY A 306 18.19 18.54 -2.77
C GLY A 306 18.17 19.91 -2.12
N GLN A 307 17.27 20.79 -2.55
CA GLN A 307 17.16 22.15 -2.02
C GLN A 307 15.71 22.54 -1.70
N LYS A 308 14.75 22.07 -2.50
CA LYS A 308 13.33 22.37 -2.31
C LYS A 308 12.44 21.22 -2.75
N TRP A 309 11.21 21.22 -2.27
CA TRP A 309 10.16 20.37 -2.80
C TRP A 309 9.66 20.95 -4.12
N GLN A 310 9.65 20.13 -5.16
CA GLN A 310 8.98 20.40 -6.42
C GLN A 310 7.68 19.61 -6.43
N ILE A 311 6.55 20.33 -6.51
CA ILE A 311 5.20 19.74 -6.49
C ILE A 311 4.55 19.99 -7.84
N LYS A 312 4.13 18.92 -8.52
CA LYS A 312 3.56 18.97 -9.88
C LYS A 312 2.34 18.04 -10.00
N PRO A 313 1.25 18.49 -10.64
CA PRO A 313 0.13 17.61 -10.96
C PRO A 313 0.55 16.59 -12.02
N ALA A 314 -0.08 15.42 -12.00
CA ALA A 314 0.09 14.37 -13.01
C ALA A 314 -1.14 14.29 -13.91
N PHE A 315 -2.29 13.93 -13.33
CA PHE A 315 -3.59 13.78 -14.00
C PHE A 315 -4.71 13.85 -12.95
N VAL A 316 -5.97 13.70 -13.37
CA VAL A 316 -7.14 13.64 -12.49
C VAL A 316 -7.78 12.25 -12.54
N SER A 317 -8.47 11.86 -11.47
CA SER A 317 -9.38 10.72 -11.45
C SER A 317 -10.68 11.12 -10.72
N ASP A 318 -11.65 10.21 -10.56
CA ASP A 318 -12.97 10.56 -10.04
C ASP A 318 -13.20 10.20 -8.56
N ASN A 319 -12.26 9.50 -7.90
CA ASN A 319 -12.39 9.18 -6.48
C ASN A 319 -11.11 9.36 -5.66
N ASN A 320 -11.27 9.85 -4.43
CA ASN A 320 -10.13 10.06 -3.54
C ASN A 320 -9.42 8.76 -3.11
N TYR A 321 -10.08 7.61 -3.24
CA TYR A 321 -9.56 6.28 -2.90
C TYR A 321 -8.96 5.53 -4.08
N ASP A 322 -8.98 6.09 -5.29
CA ASP A 322 -8.26 5.55 -6.44
C ASP A 322 -6.80 5.38 -6.06
N MET A 323 -6.26 4.18 -6.21
CA MET A 323 -4.95 3.86 -5.68
C MET A 323 -4.15 3.05 -6.68
N GLY A 324 -2.96 3.54 -6.96
CA GLY A 324 -1.98 2.95 -7.84
C GLY A 324 -0.58 3.22 -7.32
N SER A 325 0.41 2.65 -8.00
CA SER A 325 1.81 2.67 -7.59
C SER A 325 2.67 3.54 -8.51
N LEU A 326 3.70 4.16 -7.93
CA LEU A 326 4.70 4.97 -8.63
C LEU A 326 5.97 4.15 -8.82
N TYR A 327 6.51 4.13 -10.03
CA TYR A 327 7.78 3.50 -10.37
C TYR A 327 8.80 4.56 -10.76
N ILE A 328 10.05 4.37 -10.33
CA ILE A 328 11.21 5.14 -10.77
C ILE A 328 12.17 4.15 -11.44
N GLU A 329 12.14 4.11 -12.77
CA GLU A 329 12.84 3.09 -13.55
C GLU A 329 14.32 3.44 -13.74
N GLU A 330 15.13 2.42 -14.10
CA GLU A 330 16.57 2.59 -14.25
C GLU A 330 16.95 3.54 -15.39
N ASP A 331 16.15 3.64 -16.44
CA ASP A 331 16.36 4.57 -17.56
C ASP A 331 15.94 6.02 -17.22
N GLY A 332 15.40 6.25 -16.03
CA GLY A 332 14.89 7.54 -15.58
C GLY A 332 13.40 7.76 -15.86
N THR A 333 12.72 6.82 -16.53
CA THR A 333 11.27 6.86 -16.75
C THR A 333 10.55 6.77 -15.40
N TRP A 334 9.62 7.69 -15.16
CA TRP A 334 8.65 7.55 -14.09
C TRP A 334 7.38 6.93 -14.66
N ARG A 335 6.78 6.01 -13.93
CA ARG A 335 5.53 5.37 -14.33
C ARG A 335 4.52 5.42 -13.20
N ILE A 336 3.25 5.60 -13.56
CA ILE A 336 2.12 5.36 -12.65
C ILE A 336 1.21 4.34 -13.30
N ILE A 337 0.88 3.29 -12.55
CA ILE A 337 -0.19 2.33 -12.91
C ILE A 337 -1.28 2.50 -11.86
N ALA A 338 -2.44 3.00 -12.29
CA ALA A 338 -3.53 3.41 -11.40
C ALA A 338 -4.89 3.36 -12.11
N PRO A 339 -6.00 3.21 -11.37
CA PRO A 339 -7.35 3.34 -11.92
C PRO A 339 -7.69 4.82 -12.13
N SER A 340 -7.06 5.46 -13.12
CA SER A 340 -7.21 6.89 -13.37
C SER A 340 -8.42 7.23 -14.24
N ASP A 341 -8.89 6.25 -15.03
CA ASP A 341 -9.96 6.45 -15.98
C ASP A 341 -11.30 6.05 -15.35
N THR A 342 -12.36 6.78 -15.66
CA THR A 342 -13.69 6.49 -15.10
C THR A 342 -14.16 5.11 -15.52
N GLY A 343 -14.47 4.27 -14.54
CA GLY A 343 -15.00 2.92 -14.77
C GLY A 343 -16.53 2.86 -14.79
N PRO A 344 -17.09 1.64 -14.84
CA PRO A 344 -18.53 1.37 -14.90
C PRO A 344 -19.31 1.79 -13.63
N GLN A 345 -18.61 2.09 -12.53
CA GLN A 345 -19.20 2.73 -11.35
C GLN A 345 -18.52 4.07 -11.08
N PRO A 346 -18.86 5.13 -11.84
CA PRO A 346 -18.25 6.44 -11.68
C PRO A 346 -18.35 6.94 -10.25
N TYR A 347 -17.26 7.57 -9.79
CA TYR A 347 -17.09 8.15 -8.45
C TYR A 347 -17.20 7.15 -7.27
N ASN A 348 -17.26 5.84 -7.51
CA ASN A 348 -16.90 4.85 -6.50
C ASN A 348 -15.39 4.60 -6.55
N PRO A 349 -14.76 4.00 -5.52
CA PRO A 349 -13.33 3.70 -5.57
C PRO A 349 -12.97 2.85 -6.81
N GLY A 350 -11.89 3.24 -7.48
CA GLY A 350 -11.41 2.57 -8.68
C GLY A 350 -12.08 3.06 -9.96
N GLY A 351 -11.73 2.39 -11.05
CA GLY A 351 -12.13 2.76 -12.40
C GLY A 351 -11.50 1.81 -13.41
N GLU A 352 -11.30 2.26 -14.64
CA GLU A 352 -10.45 1.56 -15.59
C GLU A 352 -8.97 1.83 -15.26
N MET A 353 -8.16 0.78 -15.37
CA MET A 353 -6.73 0.84 -15.10
C MET A 353 -6.00 1.48 -16.28
N ALA A 354 -5.14 2.45 -16.01
CA ALA A 354 -4.31 3.08 -17.02
C ALA A 354 -2.84 3.14 -16.58
N MET A 355 -1.99 3.33 -17.58
CA MET A 355 -0.55 3.46 -17.43
C MET A 355 -0.11 4.83 -17.94
N TRP A 356 0.54 5.59 -17.07
CA TRP A 356 1.07 6.91 -17.37
C TRP A 356 2.59 6.90 -17.26
N ILE A 357 3.26 7.62 -18.16
CA ILE A 357 4.72 7.76 -18.16
C ILE A 357 5.13 9.23 -18.10
N SER A 358 6.25 9.49 -17.45
CA SER A 358 6.94 10.77 -17.50
C SER A 358 8.43 10.52 -17.76
N LYS A 359 9.00 11.28 -18.70
CA LYS A 359 10.42 11.22 -19.06
C LYS A 359 11.21 12.46 -18.60
N ASP A 360 10.55 13.35 -17.88
CA ASP A 360 11.08 14.66 -17.44
C ASP A 360 10.91 14.86 -15.92
N MET A 361 11.03 13.76 -15.19
CA MET A 361 11.00 13.72 -13.73
C MET A 361 9.68 14.26 -13.15
N GLY A 362 8.56 13.88 -13.76
CA GLY A 362 7.21 14.22 -13.32
C GLY A 362 6.75 15.63 -13.72
N SER A 363 7.45 16.30 -14.64
CA SER A 363 7.05 17.64 -15.10
C SER A 363 5.87 17.57 -16.07
N THR A 364 5.86 16.56 -16.94
CA THR A 364 4.74 16.21 -17.83
C THR A 364 4.46 14.71 -17.79
N TRP A 365 3.21 14.34 -18.06
CA TRP A 365 2.76 12.94 -18.05
C TRP A 365 1.97 12.63 -19.32
N GLU A 366 2.28 11.49 -19.92
CA GLU A 366 1.58 10.94 -21.08
C GLU A 366 0.83 9.68 -20.67
N LYS A 367 -0.46 9.56 -21.02
CA LYS A 367 -1.18 8.29 -20.88
C LYS A 367 -0.65 7.35 -21.96
N LYS A 368 0.16 6.38 -21.54
CA LYS A 368 0.81 5.44 -22.45
C LYS A 368 -0.14 4.36 -22.93
N ARG A 369 -1.04 3.88 -22.05
CA ARG A 369 -1.94 2.76 -22.34
C ARG A 369 -3.15 2.75 -21.41
N GLU A 370 -4.30 2.38 -21.95
CA GLU A 370 -5.46 1.92 -21.19
C GLU A 370 -5.28 0.40 -20.99
N LEU A 371 -5.16 -0.05 -19.74
CA LEU A 371 -4.90 -1.45 -19.41
C LEU A 371 -6.18 -2.29 -19.36
N THR A 372 -7.29 -1.65 -18.97
CA THR A 372 -8.63 -2.23 -18.97
C THR A 372 -9.60 -1.24 -19.61
N LYS A 373 -10.70 -1.75 -20.18
CA LYS A 373 -11.73 -0.94 -20.84
C LYS A 373 -13.06 -1.69 -20.83
N ASP A 374 -14.16 -0.93 -20.79
CA ASP A 374 -15.53 -1.46 -20.82
C ASP A 374 -15.76 -2.58 -19.79
N SER A 375 -15.07 -2.48 -18.66
CA SER A 375 -15.11 -3.50 -17.62
C SER A 375 -16.51 -3.50 -16.98
N PRO A 376 -17.00 -4.66 -16.49
CA PRO A 376 -18.27 -4.69 -15.75
C PRO A 376 -18.15 -4.11 -14.33
N ARG A 377 -16.92 -3.97 -13.82
CA ARG A 377 -16.61 -3.56 -12.45
C ARG A 377 -15.39 -2.65 -12.42
N ASN A 378 -15.33 -1.73 -11.46
CA ASN A 378 -14.14 -0.92 -11.23
C ASN A 378 -12.94 -1.79 -10.80
N HIS A 379 -11.76 -1.50 -11.37
CA HIS A 379 -10.47 -1.99 -10.92
C HIS A 379 -9.87 -1.04 -9.90
N THR A 380 -9.17 -1.54 -8.87
CA THR A 380 -8.63 -0.67 -7.82
C THR A 380 -7.43 -1.25 -7.07
N TYR A 381 -6.71 -0.38 -6.34
CA TYR A 381 -5.56 -0.72 -5.50
C TYR A 381 -4.43 -1.45 -6.24
N ALA A 382 -3.95 -0.91 -7.36
CA ALA A 382 -2.80 -1.44 -8.08
C ALA A 382 -1.50 -1.35 -7.26
N ARG A 383 -0.83 -2.50 -7.10
CA ARG A 383 0.36 -2.69 -6.28
C ARG A 383 1.57 -3.05 -7.11
N GLU A 384 2.62 -2.26 -6.97
CA GLU A 384 3.96 -2.65 -7.41
C GLU A 384 4.53 -3.79 -6.53
N PRO A 385 5.11 -4.83 -7.14
CA PRO A 385 5.99 -5.78 -6.45
C PRO A 385 7.34 -5.16 -6.06
N VAL A 386 7.84 -5.50 -4.88
CA VAL A 386 9.25 -5.20 -4.54
C VAL A 386 10.17 -5.92 -5.53
N ASN A 387 11.11 -5.18 -6.11
CA ASN A 387 12.02 -5.64 -7.16
C ASN A 387 11.30 -6.14 -8.43
N ALA A 388 10.18 -5.53 -8.82
CA ALA A 388 9.34 -5.97 -9.94
C ALA A 388 10.10 -6.52 -11.16
N HIS A 389 9.72 -7.72 -11.59
CA HIS A 389 10.17 -8.31 -12.85
C HIS A 389 9.34 -7.73 -14.01
N PRO A 390 9.90 -7.52 -15.22
CA PRO A 390 9.14 -6.97 -16.33
C PRO A 390 7.85 -7.71 -16.66
N GLU A 391 7.79 -9.04 -16.48
CA GLU A 391 6.59 -9.84 -16.79
C GLU A 391 5.50 -9.82 -15.69
N PHE A 392 5.82 -9.28 -14.51
CA PHE A 392 4.88 -9.09 -13.39
C PHE A 392 5.20 -7.78 -12.69
N TYR A 393 4.53 -6.72 -13.15
CA TYR A 393 4.86 -5.34 -12.83
C TYR A 393 3.84 -4.67 -11.92
N ALA A 394 2.55 -5.05 -11.99
CA ALA A 394 1.53 -4.63 -11.03
C ALA A 394 0.51 -5.74 -10.77
N ILE A 395 -0.09 -5.79 -9.57
CA ILE A 395 -1.21 -6.67 -9.21
C ILE A 395 -2.36 -5.87 -8.59
N TRP A 396 -3.61 -6.18 -8.93
CA TRP A 396 -4.81 -5.52 -8.41
C TRP A 396 -6.05 -6.42 -8.46
N ALA A 397 -7.16 -5.96 -7.90
CA ALA A 397 -8.45 -6.63 -7.97
C ALA A 397 -9.54 -5.73 -8.58
N ASP A 398 -10.57 -6.34 -9.14
CA ASP A 398 -11.81 -5.65 -9.52
C ASP A 398 -12.95 -5.89 -8.53
N GLY A 399 -14.01 -5.08 -8.58
CA GLY A 399 -15.24 -5.37 -7.87
C GLY A 399 -16.24 -4.24 -8.00
N HIS A 400 -17.52 -4.56 -7.88
CA HIS A 400 -18.57 -3.58 -8.05
C HIS A 400 -18.61 -2.61 -6.86
N GLY A 401 -18.58 -1.30 -7.15
CA GLY A 401 -18.58 -0.26 -6.12
C GLY A 401 -19.88 -0.08 -5.33
N ARG A 402 -21.01 -0.65 -5.76
CA ARG A 402 -22.36 -0.31 -5.27
C ARG A 402 -23.17 -1.51 -4.78
N LYS A 403 -22.73 -2.74 -5.08
CA LYS A 403 -23.40 -3.99 -4.68
C LYS A 403 -22.38 -5.11 -4.49
N PRO A 404 -22.73 -6.20 -3.77
CA PRO A 404 -21.92 -7.41 -3.80
C PRO A 404 -21.65 -7.87 -5.23
N SER A 405 -20.42 -8.28 -5.49
CA SER A 405 -20.04 -8.90 -6.76
C SER A 405 -18.93 -9.90 -6.49
N GLU A 406 -18.69 -10.74 -7.50
CA GLU A 406 -17.42 -11.42 -7.61
C GLU A 406 -16.28 -10.41 -7.76
N SER A 407 -15.07 -10.85 -7.43
CA SER A 407 -13.84 -10.07 -7.52
C SER A 407 -12.76 -10.98 -8.12
N ILE A 408 -12.07 -10.47 -9.12
CA ILE A 408 -11.02 -11.16 -9.85
C ILE A 408 -9.71 -10.42 -9.62
N LEU A 409 -8.60 -11.16 -9.53
CA LEU A 409 -7.26 -10.60 -9.47
C LEU A 409 -6.66 -10.54 -10.87
N TYR A 410 -5.93 -9.46 -11.11
CA TYR A 410 -5.24 -9.19 -12.36
C TYR A 410 -3.80 -8.83 -12.05
N PHE A 411 -2.92 -9.11 -13.00
CA PHE A 411 -1.58 -8.52 -13.01
C PHE A 411 -1.23 -8.08 -14.42
N CYS A 412 -0.26 -7.20 -14.56
CA CYS A 412 0.27 -6.83 -15.87
C CYS A 412 1.79 -6.91 -15.92
N ASP A 413 2.32 -7.05 -17.13
CA ASP A 413 3.73 -6.81 -17.40
C ASP A 413 4.02 -5.30 -17.55
N LYS A 414 5.30 -4.97 -17.73
CA LYS A 414 5.80 -3.60 -17.85
C LYS A 414 5.26 -2.92 -19.11
N GLU A 415 4.95 -3.67 -20.16
CA GLU A 415 4.42 -3.20 -21.43
C GLU A 415 2.89 -2.97 -21.37
N GLY A 416 2.24 -3.48 -20.30
CA GLY A 416 0.83 -3.30 -20.02
C GLY A 416 -0.07 -4.40 -20.60
N THR A 417 0.48 -5.57 -20.93
CA THR A 417 -0.33 -6.76 -21.18
C THR A 417 -0.93 -7.22 -19.86
N VAL A 418 -2.26 -7.22 -19.78
CA VAL A 418 -2.99 -7.62 -18.57
C VAL A 418 -3.27 -9.11 -18.64
N ARG A 419 -3.05 -9.81 -17.53
CA ARG A 419 -3.39 -11.21 -17.32
C ARG A 419 -4.34 -11.35 -16.13
N ILE A 420 -5.22 -12.33 -16.23
CA ILE A 420 -6.27 -12.63 -15.25
C ILE A 420 -5.84 -13.85 -14.45
N LEU A 421 -5.85 -13.75 -13.11
CA LEU A 421 -5.63 -14.93 -12.28
C LEU A 421 -6.86 -15.85 -12.33
N PRO A 422 -6.65 -17.17 -12.49
CA PRO A 422 -7.74 -18.13 -12.57
C PRO A 422 -8.49 -18.16 -11.24
N ARG A 423 -9.82 -18.05 -11.33
CA ARG A 423 -10.70 -18.14 -10.16
C ARG A 423 -10.95 -19.59 -9.75
N GLU A 424 -11.06 -20.46 -10.74
CA GLU A 424 -11.22 -21.89 -10.58
C GLU A 424 -10.02 -22.59 -11.22
N MET A 425 -9.51 -23.61 -10.54
CA MET A 425 -8.33 -24.35 -10.97
C MET A 425 -8.64 -25.83 -10.78
N ASP A 426 -8.64 -26.57 -11.89
CA ASP A 426 -8.79 -28.03 -11.88
C ASP A 426 -7.43 -28.73 -11.70
N ASP A 427 -6.37 -28.10 -12.15
CA ASP A 427 -4.98 -28.54 -11.96
C ASP A 427 -4.29 -27.83 -10.79
N ASP A 428 -3.12 -28.33 -10.39
CA ASP A 428 -2.29 -27.69 -9.35
C ASP A 428 -1.65 -26.38 -9.85
N PHE A 429 -1.42 -26.28 -11.16
CA PHE A 429 -0.84 -25.11 -11.83
C PHE A 429 -1.67 -24.74 -13.05
N VAL A 430 -1.92 -23.44 -13.22
CA VAL A 430 -2.68 -22.92 -14.37
C VAL A 430 -1.93 -21.73 -14.94
N LYS A 431 -1.94 -21.62 -16.28
CA LYS A 431 -1.43 -20.46 -16.99
C LYS A 431 -2.47 -19.33 -16.94
N PRO A 432 -2.12 -18.13 -16.43
CA PRO A 432 -3.03 -16.98 -16.43
C PRO A 432 -3.45 -16.58 -17.85
N GLU A 433 -4.73 -16.26 -18.02
CA GLU A 433 -5.26 -15.84 -19.33
C GLU A 433 -4.91 -14.39 -19.62
N VAL A 434 -4.59 -14.06 -20.86
CA VAL A 434 -4.41 -12.67 -21.29
C VAL A 434 -5.78 -12.02 -21.47
N LEU A 435 -5.99 -10.86 -20.86
CA LEU A 435 -7.19 -10.05 -21.06
C LEU A 435 -7.17 -9.49 -22.49
N GLN A 436 -8.18 -9.82 -23.28
CA GLN A 436 -8.37 -9.23 -24.61
C GLN A 436 -8.85 -7.78 -24.44
N GLN A 437 -8.11 -6.84 -25.03
CA GLN A 437 -8.37 -5.39 -24.97
C GLN A 437 -9.18 -4.90 -26.16
#